data_AF-A0A0Q5ZFB6-F1
#
_entry.id   AF-A0A0Q5ZFB6-F1
#
_cell.length_a   1.000
_cell.length_b   1.000
_cell.length_c   1.000
_cell.angle_alpha   90.00
_cell.angle_beta   90.00
_cell.angle_gamma   90.00
#
_symmetry.space_group_name_H-M   'P 1'
#
loop_
_entity.id
_entity.type
_entity.pdbx_description
1 polymer ?
#
loop_
_entity_poly.entity_id
_entity_poly.type
_entity_poly.pdbx_seq_one_letter_code
_entity_poly.pdbx_strand_id
1 'polypeptide(L)' 'MISAVSISAGGLAAATQRYSAAAETVATLGTSLPQASQVDLSTTAIELIESKAAVALNTAVMRSSIETEKRVLDMLV' A
#
# COMPACT_ATOMS: atom_id res chain seq x y z
N MET A 1 -23.45 -3.18 6.45
CA MET A 1 -22.01 -3.26 6.79
C MET A 1 -21.14 -2.81 5.60
N ILE A 2 -21.39 -1.63 5.04
CA ILE A 2 -20.65 -1.11 3.87
C ILE A 2 -19.41 -0.29 4.27
N SER A 3 -19.14 -0.06 5.56
CA SER A 3 -18.38 1.12 5.97
C SER A 3 -16.86 0.97 6.17
N ALA A 4 -16.31 -0.22 6.42
CA ALA A 4 -14.87 -0.37 6.70
C ALA A 4 -14.14 -1.15 5.60
N VAL A 5 -14.68 -2.28 5.19
CA VAL A 5 -14.11 -3.13 4.14
C VAL A 5 -14.04 -2.40 2.79
N SER A 6 -15.05 -1.60 2.45
CA SER A 6 -15.05 -0.82 1.20
C SER A 6 -14.00 0.29 1.20
N ILE A 7 -13.81 0.96 2.36
CA ILE A 7 -12.80 2.01 2.54
C ILE A 7 -11.40 1.39 2.54
N SER A 8 -11.21 0.26 3.21
CA SER A 8 -9.95 -0.49 3.19
C SER A 8 -9.63 -1.04 1.79
N ALA A 9 -10.63 -1.51 1.04
CA ALA A 9 -10.45 -1.96 -0.34
C ALA A 9 -10.09 -0.78 -1.28
N GLY A 10 -10.73 0.38 -1.12
CA GLY A 10 -10.37 1.60 -1.84
C GLY A 10 -8.97 2.11 -1.51
N GLY A 11 -8.59 2.08 -0.22
CA GLY A 11 -7.25 2.44 0.24
C GLY A 11 -6.17 1.48 -0.24
N LEU A 12 -6.47 0.17 -0.26
CA LEU A 12 -5.59 -0.86 -0.80
C LEU A 12 -5.40 -0.68 -2.31
N ALA A 13 -6.48 -0.47 -3.07
CA ALA A 13 -6.39 -0.22 -4.50
C ALA A 13 -5.56 1.03 -4.82
N ALA A 14 -5.77 2.12 -4.10
CA ALA A 14 -4.96 3.33 -4.25
C ALA A 14 -3.48 3.11 -3.90
N ALA A 15 -3.20 2.33 -2.86
CA ALA A 15 -1.84 1.98 -2.46
C ALA A 15 -1.16 1.06 -3.50
N THR A 16 -1.87 0.08 -4.05
CA THR A 16 -1.38 -0.79 -5.13
C THR A 16 -1.09 0.01 -6.40
N GLN A 17 -1.95 0.98 -6.74
CA GLN A 17 -1.75 1.85 -7.90
C GLN A 17 -0.47 2.68 -7.76
N ARG A 18 -0.25 3.28 -6.57
CA ARG A 18 0.98 4.02 -6.26
C ARG A 18 2.22 3.13 -6.27
N TYR A 19 2.09 1.91 -5.75
CA TYR A 19 3.18 0.93 -5.76
C TYR A 19 3.57 0.51 -7.18
N SER A 20 2.60 0.29 -8.07
CA SER A 20 2.84 -0.01 -9.48
C SER A 20 3.55 1.14 -10.20
N ALA A 21 3.09 2.37 -10.00
CA ALA A 21 3.72 3.55 -10.62
C ALA A 21 5.16 3.79 -10.12
N ALA A 22 5.41 3.56 -8.82
CA ALA A 22 6.76 3.62 -8.27
C ALA A 22 7.67 2.50 -8.82
N ALA A 23 7.14 1.28 -8.96
CA ALA A 23 7.87 0.16 -9.55
C ALA A 23 8.21 0.40 -11.03
N GLU A 24 7.29 0.97 -11.80
CA GLU A 24 7.55 1.42 -13.18
C GLU A 24 8.67 2.46 -13.19
N THR A 25 8.60 3.48 -12.34
CA THR A 25 9.63 4.53 -12.24
C THR A 25 11.01 3.95 -11.92
N VAL A 26 11.10 3.01 -10.97
CA VAL A 26 12.35 2.30 -10.63
C VAL A 26 12.85 1.45 -11.81
N ALA A 27 11.95 0.78 -12.54
CA ALA A 27 12.31 0.05 -13.75
C ALA A 27 12.86 0.99 -14.83
N THR A 28 12.24 2.15 -15.06
CA THR A 28 12.72 3.15 -16.02
C THR A 28 14.10 3.70 -15.63
N LEU A 29 14.33 3.96 -14.33
CA LEU A 29 15.65 4.34 -13.81
C LEU A 29 16.71 3.26 -14.04
N GLY A 30 16.31 1.98 -13.96
CA GLY A 30 17.19 0.84 -14.24
C GLY A 30 17.45 0.57 -15.72
N THR A 31 16.50 0.87 -16.61
CA THR A 31 16.60 0.57 -18.06
C THR A 31 17.08 1.75 -18.90
N SER A 32 16.83 2.98 -18.46
CA SER A 32 17.42 4.18 -19.05
C SER A 32 18.32 4.79 -18.01
N LEU A 33 19.64 4.69 -18.13
CA LEU A 33 20.57 5.44 -17.28
C LEU A 33 20.22 6.93 -17.44
N PRO A 34 19.52 7.56 -16.49
CA PRO A 34 19.52 9.01 -16.43
C PRO A 34 20.96 9.37 -16.05
N GLN A 35 21.45 10.55 -16.45
CA GLN A 35 22.77 10.96 -15.97
C GLN A 35 22.82 10.80 -14.45
N ALA A 36 23.88 10.16 -13.95
CA ALA A 36 24.08 9.70 -12.56
C ALA A 36 24.02 10.81 -11.48
N SER A 37 23.62 12.03 -11.86
CA SER A 37 23.51 13.23 -11.04
C SER A 37 22.08 13.57 -10.59
N GLN A 38 21.04 12.82 -11.01
CA GLN A 38 19.64 13.26 -10.78
C GLN A 38 18.73 12.28 -10.05
N VAL A 39 19.21 11.10 -9.69
CA VAL A 39 18.42 10.11 -8.94
C VAL A 39 18.96 10.07 -7.52
N ASP A 40 18.30 10.77 -6.61
CA ASP A 40 18.58 10.64 -5.19
C ASP A 40 17.97 9.33 -4.68
N LEU A 41 18.73 8.23 -4.80
CA LEU A 41 18.30 6.90 -4.35
C LEU A 41 17.89 6.89 -2.87
N SER A 42 18.41 7.80 -2.05
CA SER A 42 18.08 7.93 -0.63
C SER A 42 16.62 8.31 -0.43
N THR A 43 16.13 9.34 -1.14
CA THR A 43 14.74 9.79 -1.04
C THR A 43 13.78 8.78 -1.65
N THR A 44 14.12 8.18 -2.79
CA THR A 44 13.31 7.11 -3.40
C THR A 44 13.20 5.89 -2.47
N ALA A 45 14.27 5.52 -1.77
CA ALA A 45 14.24 4.41 -0.81
C ALA A 45 13.33 4.72 0.39
N ILE A 46 13.35 5.97 0.90
CA ILE A 46 12.46 6.41 1.98
C ILE A 46 11.00 6.36 1.54
N GLU A 47 10.67 6.90 0.37
CA GLU A 47 9.31 6.85 -0.19
C GLU A 47 8.82 5.41 -0.38
N LEU A 48 9.69 4.50 -0.81
CA LEU A 48 9.37 3.09 -0.95
C LEU A 48 9.10 2.41 0.41
N ILE A 49 9.88 2.74 1.44
CA ILE A 49 9.68 2.23 2.81
C ILE A 49 8.37 2.77 3.40
N GLU A 50 8.08 4.05 3.23
CA GLU A 50 6.82 4.66 3.68
C GLU A 50 5.62 4.04 2.97
N SER A 51 5.71 3.84 1.65
CA SER A 51 4.68 3.18 0.86
C SER A 51 4.43 1.75 1.34
N LYS A 52 5.50 0.98 1.61
CA LYS A 52 5.38 -0.37 2.19
C LYS A 52 4.73 -0.35 3.57
N ALA A 53 5.11 0.60 4.43
CA ALA A 53 4.51 0.76 5.76
C ALA A 53 3.01 1.09 5.66
N ALA A 54 2.61 1.97 4.74
CA ALA A 54 1.21 2.31 4.50
C ALA A 54 0.39 1.08 4.04
N VAL A 55 0.94 0.24 3.14
CA VAL A 55 0.30 -1.01 2.72
C VAL A 55 0.16 -1.97 3.90
N ALA A 56 1.20 -2.14 4.72
CA ALA A 56 1.17 -3.02 5.88
C ALA A 56 0.12 -2.58 6.91
N LEU A 57 0.04 -1.29 7.21
CA LEU A 57 -0.95 -0.71 8.12
C LEU A 57 -2.38 -0.91 7.59
N ASN A 58 -2.64 -0.59 6.32
CA ASN A 58 -3.95 -0.78 5.71
C ASN A 58 -4.37 -2.26 5.72
N THR A 59 -3.43 -3.17 5.50
CA THR A 59 -3.69 -4.62 5.57
C THR A 59 -4.00 -5.08 7.00
N ALA A 60 -3.27 -4.56 7.99
CA ALA A 60 -3.50 -4.88 9.40
C ALA A 60 -4.87 -4.37 9.87
N VAL A 61 -5.26 -3.15 9.49
CA VAL A 61 -6.59 -2.59 9.76
C VAL A 61 -7.66 -3.45 9.11
N MET A 62 -7.50 -3.83 7.84
CA MET A 62 -8.46 -4.70 7.13
C MET A 62 -8.63 -6.05 7.84
N ARG A 63 -7.53 -6.66 8.29
CA ARG A 63 -7.57 -7.92 9.06
C ARG A 63 -8.33 -7.75 10.38
N SER A 64 -8.06 -6.68 11.11
CA SER A 64 -8.76 -6.34 12.36
C SER A 64 -10.24 -6.10 12.14
N SER A 65 -10.62 -5.40 11.05
CA SER A 65 -12.02 -5.21 10.67
C SER A 65 -12.72 -6.53 10.39
N ILE A 66 -12.10 -7.44 9.63
CA ILE A 66 -12.67 -8.78 9.36
C ILE A 66 -12.81 -9.61 10.64
N GLU A 67 -11.81 -9.59 11.53
CA GLU A 67 -11.88 -10.32 12.80
C GLU A 67 -12.99 -9.76 13.71
N THR A 68 -13.18 -8.44 13.72
CA THR A 68 -14.26 -7.79 14.46
C THR A 68 -15.62 -8.15 13.88
N GLU A 69 -15.77 -8.12 12.54
CA GLU A 69 -17.00 -8.54 11.87
C GLU A 69 -17.34 -10.01 12.17
N LYS A 70 -16.33 -10.90 12.17
CA LYS A 70 -16.50 -12.30 12.56
C LYS A 70 -16.97 -12.43 14.01
N ARG A 71 -16.36 -11.73 14.97
CA ARG A 71 -16.78 -11.77 16.38
C ARG A 71 -18.22 -11.29 16.58
N VAL A 72 -18.64 -10.26 15.84
CA VAL A 72 -20.04 -9.80 15.86
C VAL A 72 -20.97 -10.88 15.32
N LEU A 73 -20.59 -11.53 14.21
CA LEU A 73 -21.37 -12.62 13.64
C LEU A 73 -21.48 -13.82 14.60
N ASP A 74 -20.37 -14.22 15.24
CA ASP A 74 -20.30 -15.30 16.22
C ASP A 74 -21.13 -15.00 17.50
N MET A 75 -21.39 -13.73 17.83
CA MET A 75 -22.28 -13.36 18.95
C MET A 75 -23.77 -13.37 18.59
N LEU A 76 -24.11 -13.30 17.30
CA LEU A 76 -25.49 -13.22 16.82
C LEU A 76 -26.07 -14.59 16.40
N VAL A 77 -25.22 -15.61 16.28
CA VAL A 77 -25.57 -17.02 15.96
C VAL A 77 -25.53 -17.86 17.23
#